data_AF-A0A9E1IAQ3-F1
#
_entry.id   AF-A0A9E1IAQ3-F1
#
_cell.length_a   1.000
_cell.length_b   1.000
_cell.length_c   1.000
_cell.angle_alpha   90.00
_cell.angle_beta   90.00
_cell.angle_gamma   90.00
#
_symmetry.space_group_name_H-M   'P 1'
#
loop_
_entity.id
_entity.type
_entity.pdbx_description
1 polymer ?
#
loop_
_entity_poly.entity_id
_entity_poly.type
_entity_poly.pdbx_seq_one_letter_code
_entity_poly.pdbx_strand_id
1 'polypeptide(L)'
;MKSLALILFIYFNNVLAFEPHTANYQLSINGINIAKEIRTLHELDNQYFYTANAETSGVLSLIKDYSIAASSIFSINDKGVDGVNYQIMEQENGKVSKNRAIDISSKNNTVISILTKTQPKIITWKAKQGNIVDP
;
A
#
# COMPACT_ATOMS: atom_id res chain seq x y z
N MET A 1 -31.32 3.24 -24.95
CA MET A 1 -29.98 3.59 -25.49
C MET A 1 -29.12 4.37 -24.50
N LYS A 2 -29.63 5.41 -23.82
CA LYS A 2 -28.84 6.21 -22.85
C LYS A 2 -28.36 5.43 -21.60
N SER A 3 -29.15 4.47 -21.11
CA SER A 3 -28.80 3.63 -19.94
C SER A 3 -27.73 2.58 -20.24
N LEU A 4 -27.74 2.01 -21.44
CA LEU A 4 -26.74 1.01 -21.87
C LEU A 4 -25.35 1.65 -22.02
N ALA A 5 -25.29 2.88 -22.53
CA ALA A 5 -24.04 3.64 -22.64
C ALA A 5 -23.46 4.00 -21.26
N LEU A 6 -24.32 4.32 -20.27
CA LEU A 6 -23.90 4.62 -18.90
C LEU A 6 -23.33 3.39 -18.18
N ILE A 7 -23.98 2.24 -18.33
CA ILE A 7 -23.50 0.96 -17.78
C ILE A 7 -22.14 0.62 -18.39
N LEU A 8 -22.02 0.75 -19.71
CA LEU A 8 -20.77 0.48 -20.43
C LEU A 8 -19.63 1.41 -19.98
N PHE A 9 -19.90 2.69 -19.74
CA PHE A 9 -18.93 3.65 -19.18
C PHE A 9 -18.42 3.24 -17.80
N ILE A 10 -19.30 2.76 -16.91
CA ILE A 10 -18.90 2.31 -15.58
C ILE A 10 -18.01 1.06 -15.66
N TYR A 11 -18.32 0.12 -16.55
CA TYR A 11 -17.51 -1.10 -16.73
C TYR A 11 -16.10 -0.81 -17.23
N PHE A 12 -15.91 0.11 -18.18
CA PHE A 12 -14.58 0.44 -18.70
C PHE A 12 -13.68 1.17 -17.68
N ASN A 13 -14.24 1.99 -16.79
CA ASN A 13 -13.45 2.71 -15.79
C ASN A 13 -12.81 1.78 -14.73
N ASN A 14 -13.41 0.62 -14.45
CA ASN A 14 -12.87 -0.31 -13.45
C ASN A 14 -11.57 -0.99 -13.90
N VAL A 15 -11.34 -1.13 -15.21
CA VAL A 15 -10.13 -1.77 -15.76
C VAL A 15 -8.90 -0.86 -15.64
N LEU A 16 -9.09 0.46 -15.66
CA LEU A 16 -8.00 1.44 -15.60
C LEU A 16 -7.42 1.63 -14.19
N ALA A 17 -8.12 1.20 -13.14
CA ALA A 17 -7.73 1.45 -11.76
C ALA A 17 -6.40 0.76 -11.36
N PHE A 18 -5.99 -0.28 -12.10
CA PHE A 18 -4.79 -1.06 -11.83
C PHE A 18 -3.79 -1.06 -12.98
N GLU A 19 -3.88 -0.12 -13.91
CA GLU A 19 -2.82 0.05 -14.90
C GLU A 19 -1.49 0.41 -14.20
N PRO A 20 -0.37 -0.25 -14.54
CA PRO A 20 0.94 0.08 -13.99
C PRO A 20 1.27 1.56 -14.19
N HIS A 21 1.63 2.24 -13.11
CA HIS A 21 1.90 3.68 -13.13
C HIS A 21 2.80 4.10 -11.97
N THR A 22 3.37 5.30 -12.11
CA THR A 22 4.00 6.01 -11.00
C THR A 22 3.30 7.35 -10.82
N ALA A 23 2.83 7.62 -9.61
CA ALA A 23 2.20 8.87 -9.22
C ALA A 23 3.07 9.58 -8.18
N ASN A 24 3.31 10.87 -8.41
CA ASN A 24 4.10 11.73 -7.54
C ASN A 24 3.16 12.74 -6.88
N TYR A 25 3.17 12.80 -5.55
CA TYR A 25 2.33 13.66 -4.74
C TYR A 25 3.18 14.61 -3.91
N GLN A 26 2.64 15.80 -3.70
CA GLN A 26 3.16 16.75 -2.74
C GLN A 26 2.10 16.97 -1.66
N LEU A 27 2.44 16.61 -0.43
CA LEU A 27 1.58 16.80 0.73
C LEU A 27 1.81 18.20 1.28
N SER A 28 0.73 18.93 1.52
CA SER A 28 0.78 20.30 2.06
C SER A 28 -0.28 20.52 3.14
N ILE A 29 0.06 21.38 4.11
CA ILE A 29 -0.87 21.88 5.13
C ILE A 29 -0.90 23.40 4.98
N ASN A 30 -2.07 23.98 4.74
CA ASN A 30 -2.25 25.42 4.53
C ASN A 30 -1.31 26.00 3.45
N GLY A 31 -1.06 25.25 2.37
CA GLY A 31 -0.15 25.64 1.28
C GLY A 31 1.34 25.46 1.59
N ILE A 32 1.70 25.05 2.80
CA ILE A 32 3.09 24.73 3.17
C ILE A 32 3.35 23.26 2.85
N ASN A 33 4.34 23.00 2.01
CA ASN A 33 4.75 21.65 1.65
C ASN A 33 5.38 20.96 2.86
N ILE A 34 4.85 19.79 3.22
CA ILE A 34 5.25 19.02 4.39
C ILE A 34 6.00 17.74 4.04
N ALA A 35 5.67 17.14 2.89
CA ALA A 35 6.22 15.87 2.46
C ALA A 35 6.03 15.66 0.95
N LYS A 36 6.84 14.77 0.39
CA LYS A 36 6.65 14.22 -0.95
C LYS A 36 6.29 12.75 -0.80
N GLU A 37 5.45 12.25 -1.69
CA GLU A 37 5.10 10.83 -1.74
C GLU A 37 5.16 10.33 -3.17
N ILE A 38 5.80 9.17 -3.38
CA ILE A 38 5.85 8.48 -4.66
C ILE A 38 5.13 7.15 -4.48
N ARG A 39 4.09 6.94 -5.27
CA ARG A 39 3.36 5.67 -5.38
C ARG A 39 3.69 5.03 -6.70
N THR A 40 3.96 3.74 -6.67
CA THR A 40 4.24 2.98 -7.89
C THR A 40 3.46 1.68 -7.86
N LEU A 41 2.78 1.39 -8.96
CA LEU A 41 2.14 0.12 -9.24
C LEU A 41 2.86 -0.51 -10.44
N HIS A 42 3.39 -1.71 -10.25
CA HIS A 42 3.96 -2.53 -11.31
C HIS A 42 3.20 -3.85 -11.41
N GLU A 43 3.15 -4.44 -12.61
CA GLU A 43 2.59 -5.77 -12.85
C GLU A 43 3.68 -6.67 -13.43
N LEU A 44 3.83 -7.87 -12.86
CA LEU A 44 4.73 -8.92 -13.34
C LEU A 44 4.11 -10.28 -13.03
N ASP A 45 4.07 -11.19 -14.00
CA ASP A 45 3.55 -12.56 -13.85
C ASP A 45 2.17 -12.63 -13.17
N ASN A 46 1.22 -11.81 -13.63
CA ASN A 46 -0.14 -11.69 -13.08
C ASN A 46 -0.21 -11.27 -11.59
N GLN A 47 0.87 -10.71 -11.07
CA GLN A 47 0.95 -10.12 -9.74
C GLN A 47 1.23 -8.63 -9.83
N TYR A 48 0.62 -7.89 -8.92
CA TYR A 48 0.83 -6.47 -8.73
C TYR A 48 1.77 -6.24 -7.57
N PHE A 49 2.74 -5.36 -7.81
CA PHE A 49 3.72 -4.88 -6.85
C PHE A 49 3.45 -3.39 -6.64
N TYR A 50 2.96 -3.04 -5.47
CA TYR A 50 2.64 -1.67 -5.13
C TYR A 50 3.63 -1.16 -4.08
N THR A 51 4.13 0.05 -4.26
CA THR A 51 5.00 0.73 -3.30
C THR A 51 4.48 2.13 -3.02
N ALA A 52 4.58 2.58 -1.77
CA ALA A 52 4.31 3.94 -1.36
C ALA A 52 5.49 4.44 -0.51
N ASN A 53 6.18 5.47 -0.98
CA ASN A 53 7.34 6.04 -0.32
C ASN A 53 7.09 7.51 -0.04
N ALA A 54 7.05 7.89 1.23
CA ALA A 54 6.86 9.27 1.65
C ALA A 54 8.05 9.75 2.49
N GLU A 55 8.43 11.01 2.32
CA GLU A 55 9.48 11.65 3.11
C GLU A 55 9.11 13.10 3.42
N THR A 56 9.51 13.58 4.60
CA THR A 56 9.37 15.00 4.93
C THR A 56 10.14 15.87 3.93
N SER A 57 9.62 17.06 3.65
CA SER A 57 10.23 17.96 2.66
C SER A 57 10.16 19.42 3.10
N GLY A 58 10.92 20.28 2.42
CA GLY A 58 10.91 21.73 2.64
C GLY A 58 11.47 22.11 4.01
N VAL A 59 10.81 23.06 4.69
CA VAL A 59 11.24 23.50 6.03
C VAL A 59 11.04 22.40 7.07
N LEU A 60 10.03 21.54 6.89
CA LEU A 60 9.74 20.46 7.83
C LEU A 60 10.81 19.38 7.85
N SER A 61 11.50 19.10 6.74
CA SER A 61 12.62 18.15 6.74
C SER A 61 13.82 18.64 7.55
N LEU A 62 13.95 19.95 7.81
CA LEU A 62 14.98 20.50 8.70
C LEU A 62 14.65 20.33 10.18
N ILE A 63 13.35 20.22 10.51
CA ILE A 63 12.85 20.06 11.88
C ILE A 63 12.75 18.57 12.24
N LYS A 64 12.30 17.77 11.27
CA LYS A 64 12.04 16.35 11.44
C LYS A 64 12.38 15.59 10.15
N ASP A 65 13.47 14.83 10.21
CA ASP A 65 13.80 13.84 9.19
C ASP A 65 12.95 12.58 9.44
N TYR A 66 11.92 12.37 8.62
CA TYR A 66 10.99 11.26 8.78
C TYR A 66 10.55 10.75 7.42
N SER A 67 10.55 9.42 7.28
CA SER A 67 10.14 8.74 6.07
C SER A 67 9.31 7.50 6.36
N ILE A 68 8.48 7.13 5.39
CA ILE A 68 7.67 5.92 5.37
C ILE A 68 7.92 5.23 4.04
N ALA A 69 8.28 3.95 4.08
CA ALA A 69 8.34 3.09 2.91
C ALA A 69 7.41 1.91 3.13
N ALA A 70 6.42 1.73 2.26
CA ALA A 70 5.49 0.63 2.30
C ALA A 70 5.48 -0.10 0.95
N SER A 71 5.24 -1.40 0.98
CA SER A 71 4.98 -2.17 -0.23
C SER A 71 3.98 -3.29 0.01
N SER A 72 3.25 -3.64 -1.04
CA SER A 72 2.38 -4.82 -1.06
C SER A 72 2.55 -5.61 -2.34
N ILE A 73 2.31 -6.91 -2.22
CA ILE A 73 2.17 -7.83 -3.35
C ILE A 73 0.77 -8.39 -3.30
N PHE A 74 0.07 -8.36 -4.43
CA PHE A 74 -1.28 -8.90 -4.55
C PHE A 74 -1.57 -9.38 -5.95
N SER A 75 -2.62 -10.17 -6.11
CA SER A 75 -3.20 -10.51 -7.41
C SER A 75 -4.64 -10.01 -7.45
N ILE A 76 -5.23 -9.94 -8.64
CA ILE A 76 -6.65 -9.60 -8.82
C ILE A 76 -7.34 -10.82 -9.41
N ASN A 77 -8.45 -11.21 -8.81
CA ASN A 77 -9.31 -12.29 -9.31
C ASN A 77 -10.78 -11.87 -9.26
N ASP A 78 -11.70 -12.77 -9.62
CA ASP A 78 -13.14 -12.51 -9.67
C ASP A 78 -13.76 -12.07 -8.33
N LYS A 79 -13.04 -12.26 -7.21
CA LYS A 79 -13.44 -11.86 -5.86
C LYS A 79 -12.79 -10.54 -5.40
N GLY A 80 -11.99 -9.90 -6.25
CA GLY A 80 -11.30 -8.65 -5.98
C GLY A 80 -9.80 -8.83 -5.74
N VAL A 81 -9.26 -8.03 -4.82
CA VAL A 81 -7.83 -8.03 -4.48
C VAL A 81 -7.51 -9.21 -3.57
N ASP A 82 -6.57 -10.04 -4.00
CA ASP A 82 -6.02 -11.16 -3.24
C ASP A 82 -4.60 -10.83 -2.79
N GLY A 83 -4.49 -10.34 -1.55
CA GLY A 83 -3.21 -9.94 -0.94
C GLY A 83 -2.30 -11.14 -0.68
N VAL A 84 -1.00 -10.95 -0.89
CA VAL A 84 0.04 -11.96 -0.64
C VAL A 84 0.95 -11.50 0.49
N ASN A 85 1.44 -10.26 0.41
CA ASN A 85 2.36 -9.70 1.38
C ASN A 85 2.11 -8.20 1.52
N TYR A 86 2.36 -7.69 2.73
CA TYR A 86 2.46 -6.26 2.98
C TYR A 86 3.59 -5.98 3.96
N GLN A 87 4.34 -4.91 3.72
CA GLN A 87 5.35 -4.40 4.64
C GLN A 87 5.31 -2.89 4.70
N ILE A 88 5.67 -2.35 5.87
CA ILE A 88 5.81 -0.93 6.12
C ILE A 88 6.98 -0.69 7.06
N MET A 89 7.78 0.31 6.73
CA MET A 89 8.90 0.78 7.54
C MET A 89 8.79 2.29 7.70
N GLU A 90 8.86 2.74 8.94
CA GLU A 90 9.01 4.15 9.31
C GLU A 90 10.44 4.39 9.79
N GLN A 91 11.04 5.49 9.35
CA GLN A 91 12.34 5.94 9.81
C GLN A 91 12.24 7.36 10.37
N GLU A 92 12.95 7.61 11.45
CA GLU A 92 13.07 8.93 12.08
C GLU A 92 14.57 9.20 12.33
N ASN A 93 15.08 10.30 11.78
CA ASN A 93 16.49 10.70 11.84
C ASN A 93 17.44 9.56 11.42
N GLY A 94 17.15 8.94 10.28
CA GLY A 94 17.90 7.79 9.74
C GLY A 94 17.79 6.48 10.54
N LYS A 95 16.98 6.42 11.61
CA LYS A 95 16.79 5.21 12.43
C LYS A 95 15.41 4.62 12.19
N VAL A 96 15.35 3.29 12.00
CA VAL A 96 14.07 2.55 11.93
C VAL A 96 13.33 2.71 13.26
N SER A 97 12.20 3.40 13.22
CA SER A 97 11.30 3.63 14.37
C SER A 97 10.17 2.61 14.40
N LYS A 98 9.66 2.20 13.23
CA LYS A 98 8.71 1.08 13.09
C LYS A 98 9.05 0.26 11.84
N ASN A 99 8.81 -1.04 11.91
CA ASN A 99 8.89 -1.96 10.80
C ASN A 99 7.90 -3.11 11.05
N ARG A 100 6.93 -3.30 10.16
CA ARG A 100 5.97 -4.39 10.21
C ARG A 100 5.91 -5.05 8.85
N ALA A 101 5.77 -6.36 8.85
CA ALA A 101 5.52 -7.11 7.63
C ALA A 101 4.58 -8.28 7.95
N ILE A 102 3.73 -8.62 7.00
CA ILE A 102 2.71 -9.65 7.12
C ILE A 102 2.64 -10.47 5.82
N ASP A 103 2.49 -11.77 5.97
CA ASP A 103 2.11 -12.68 4.89
C ASP A 103 0.63 -13.03 5.02
N ILE A 104 -0.03 -13.04 3.87
CA ILE A 104 -1.46 -13.23 3.76
C ILE A 104 -1.72 -14.54 3.02
N SER A 105 -2.55 -15.40 3.62
CA SER A 105 -3.06 -16.61 2.98
C SER A 105 -4.58 -16.51 2.85
N SER A 106 -5.06 -15.92 1.76
CA SER A 106 -6.48 -15.77 1.48
C SER A 106 -7.22 -17.11 1.40
N LYS A 107 -6.58 -18.16 0.89
CA LYS A 107 -7.14 -19.52 0.87
C LYS A 107 -7.50 -20.02 2.28
N ASN A 108 -6.66 -19.70 3.27
CA ASN A 108 -6.81 -20.18 4.63
C ASN A 108 -7.44 -19.13 5.57
N ASN A 109 -7.76 -17.94 5.05
CA ASN A 109 -8.17 -16.76 5.80
C ASN A 109 -7.24 -16.50 6.99
N THR A 110 -5.93 -16.64 6.78
CA THR A 110 -4.92 -16.50 7.83
C THR A 110 -3.96 -15.39 7.44
N VAL A 111 -3.56 -14.59 8.41
CA VAL A 111 -2.47 -13.63 8.27
C VAL A 111 -1.41 -13.94 9.32
N ILE A 112 -0.15 -13.89 8.91
CA ILE A 112 1.00 -14.23 9.73
C ILE A 112 1.94 -13.04 9.72
N SER A 113 2.33 -12.58 10.89
CA SER A 113 3.29 -11.50 11.04
C SER A 113 4.71 -12.02 10.81
N ILE A 114 5.53 -11.26 10.09
CA ILE A 114 6.94 -11.57 9.85
C ILE A 114 7.78 -10.95 10.97
N LEU A 115 8.88 -11.61 11.34
CA LEU A 115 9.83 -11.06 12.30
C LEU A 115 10.52 -9.83 11.72
N THR A 116 10.47 -8.73 12.45
CA THR A 116 11.20 -7.49 12.13
C THR A 116 11.91 -6.98 13.37
N LYS A 117 12.77 -5.97 13.21
CA LYS A 117 13.45 -5.31 14.34
C LYS A 117 12.48 -4.82 15.41
N THR A 118 11.29 -4.35 15.02
CA THR A 118 10.27 -3.81 15.95
C THR A 118 9.13 -4.78 16.21
N GLN A 119 9.15 -5.97 15.59
CA GLN A 119 8.19 -7.05 15.82
C GLN A 119 8.95 -8.36 16.05
N PRO A 120 9.43 -8.61 17.28
CA PRO A 120 10.29 -9.76 17.60
C PRO A 120 9.51 -11.07 17.82
N LYS A 121 8.18 -11.04 17.66
CA LYS A 121 7.31 -12.21 17.84
C LYS A 121 6.40 -12.36 16.63
N ILE A 122 6.24 -13.60 16.20
CA ILE A 122 5.27 -13.98 15.17
C ILE A 122 3.89 -14.00 15.81
N ILE A 123 2.96 -13.29 15.19
CA ILE A 123 1.54 -13.28 15.53
C ILE A 123 0.78 -13.88 14.36
N THR A 124 -0.18 -14.75 14.63
CA THR A 124 -1.04 -15.34 13.60
C THR A 124 -2.48 -15.06 13.97
N TRP A 125 -3.27 -14.58 13.01
CA TRP A 125 -4.69 -14.31 13.21
C TRP A 125 -5.53 -14.76 12.02
N LYS A 126 -6.81 -15.00 12.29
CA LYS A 126 -7.80 -15.28 11.26
C LYS A 126 -8.40 -13.98 10.75
N ALA A 127 -8.35 -13.78 9.44
CA ALA A 127 -9.04 -12.69 8.77
C ALA A 127 -10.45 -13.14 8.38
N LYS A 128 -11.40 -12.20 8.29
CA LYS A 128 -12.68 -12.46 7.63
C LYS A 128 -12.47 -12.34 6.11
N GLN A 129 -13.20 -13.15 5.35
CA GLN A 129 -13.22 -12.99 3.89
C GLN A 129 -13.69 -11.57 3.53
N GLY A 130 -12.99 -10.96 2.57
CA GLY A 130 -13.44 -9.73 1.91
C GLY A 130 -12.58 -8.50 2.15
N ASN A 131 -11.86 -8.38 3.28
CA ASN A 131 -10.89 -7.29 3.51
C ASN A 131 -9.90 -7.66 4.60
N ILE A 132 -8.61 -7.64 4.27
CA ILE A 132 -7.53 -7.67 5.27
C ILE A 132 -7.11 -6.23 5.49
N VAL A 133 -7.58 -5.66 6.60
CA VAL A 133 -7.14 -4.36 7.11
C VAL A 133 -6.07 -4.60 8.18
N ASP A 134 -5.07 -3.70 8.23
CA ASP A 134 -4.01 -3.68 9.26
C ASP A 134 -4.67 -3.73 10.66
N PRO A 135 -4.29 -4.68 11.56
CA PRO A 135 -4.85 -4.79 12.90
C PRO A 135 -4.44 -3.66 13.86
#